data_AF-I3U8J8-F1
#
_entry.id   AF-I3U8J8-F1
#
_cell.length_a   1.000
_cell.length_b   1.000
_cell.length_c   1.000
_cell.angle_alpha   90.00
_cell.angle_beta   90.00
_cell.angle_gamma   90.00
#
_symmetry.space_group_name_H-M   'P 1'
#
loop_
_entity.id
_entity.type
_entity.pdbx_description
1 polymer ?
#
loop_
_entity_poly.entity_id
_entity_poly.type
_entity_poly.pdbx_seq_one_letter_code
_entity_poly.pdbx_strand_id
1 'polypeptide(L)'
;MSDSSTDAALWSAPPVGILPAGPHNCITDVSGVKVGHVTLVRGAIQTGVTVVYPHADDLFLNKVAAGVSVLNGFGKSMGLVQLQELGVIETPWR
;
A
#
# COMPACT_ATOMS: atom_id res chain seq x y z
N MET A 1 23.78 6.16 15.63
CA MET A 1 22.91 6.80 16.64
C MET A 1 21.96 7.71 15.89
N SER A 2 20.91 7.13 15.27
CA SER A 2 19.85 7.89 14.61
C SER A 2 18.73 8.10 15.62
N ASP A 3 18.49 9.36 15.90
CA ASP A 3 17.51 9.88 16.84
C ASP A 3 16.11 9.34 16.53
N SER A 4 15.54 8.55 17.45
CA SER A 4 14.21 7.91 17.33
C SER A 4 13.08 8.85 17.76
N SER A 5 13.35 10.15 17.88
CA SER A 5 12.48 11.11 18.58
C SER A 5 11.58 11.97 17.68
N THR A 6 11.77 11.93 16.35
CA THR A 6 11.21 12.98 15.47
C THR A 6 9.95 12.57 14.68
N ASP A 7 9.63 11.28 14.56
CA ASP A 7 8.54 10.84 13.67
C ASP A 7 7.13 10.94 14.27
N ALA A 8 6.99 10.86 15.61
CA ALA A 8 5.67 10.86 16.25
C ALA A 8 4.96 12.23 16.21
N ALA A 9 5.67 13.32 15.93
CA ALA A 9 5.15 14.67 16.01
C ALA A 9 4.51 15.20 14.71
N LEU A 10 4.64 14.51 13.57
CA LEU A 10 4.32 15.10 12.27
C LEU A 10 2.87 14.90 11.78
N TRP A 11 2.02 14.13 12.48
CA TRP A 11 0.62 13.95 12.08
C TRP A 11 -0.35 14.00 13.26
N SER A 12 -0.61 15.22 13.76
CA SER A 12 -1.66 15.48 14.76
C SER A 12 -3.04 15.72 14.11
N ALA A 13 -3.36 15.01 13.03
CA ALA A 13 -4.66 15.17 12.38
C ALA A 13 -5.78 14.66 13.32
N PRO A 14 -6.95 15.33 13.34
CA PRO A 14 -8.09 14.84 14.11
C PRO A 14 -8.54 13.46 13.60
N PRO A 15 -9.06 12.59 14.47
CA PRO A 15 -9.59 11.30 14.05
C PRO A 15 -10.75 11.49 13.06
N VAL A 16 -10.78 10.64 12.03
CA VAL A 16 -11.82 10.64 11.00
C VAL A 16 -12.71 9.41 11.17
N GLY A 17 -14.03 9.62 11.19
CA GLY A 17 -15.01 8.54 11.40
C GLY A 17 -15.23 8.21 12.88
N ILE A 18 -15.93 7.10 13.14
CA ILE A 18 -16.35 6.68 14.50
C ILE A 18 -15.69 5.39 14.98
N LEU A 19 -14.98 4.67 14.11
CA LEU A 19 -14.34 3.41 14.45
C LEU A 19 -12.92 3.65 14.98
N PRO A 20 -12.46 2.88 15.99
CA PRO A 20 -11.08 2.99 16.45
C PRO A 20 -10.10 2.53 15.37
N ALA A 21 -8.97 3.22 15.28
CA ALA A 21 -7.85 2.80 14.43
C ALA A 21 -7.12 1.58 15.02
N GLY A 22 -6.39 0.87 14.17
CA GLY A 22 -5.43 -0.15 14.61
C GLY A 22 -4.23 0.46 15.35
N PRO A 23 -3.38 -0.38 15.97
CA PRO A 23 -2.25 0.08 16.78
C PRO A 23 -1.26 0.99 16.04
N HIS A 24 -1.06 0.77 14.74
CA HIS A 24 -0.18 1.58 13.91
C HIS A 24 -0.92 2.67 13.13
N ASN A 25 -2.26 2.64 13.13
CA ASN A 25 -3.10 3.48 12.28
C ASN A 25 -2.65 3.41 10.79
N CYS A 26 -2.33 2.19 10.33
CA CYS A 26 -1.70 1.94 9.03
C CYS A 26 -2.28 0.67 8.38
N ILE A 27 -2.14 0.54 7.06
CA ILE A 27 -2.58 -0.66 6.32
C ILE A 27 -1.91 -1.96 6.82
N THR A 28 -0.70 -1.85 7.39
CA THR A 28 0.04 -2.98 7.98
C THR A 28 -0.57 -3.50 9.29
N ASP A 29 -1.58 -2.83 9.85
CA ASP A 29 -2.39 -3.40 10.94
C ASP A 29 -3.19 -4.63 10.48
N VAL A 30 -3.37 -4.81 9.16
CA VAL A 30 -3.89 -6.07 8.60
C VAL A 30 -2.78 -7.13 8.62
N SER A 31 -3.01 -8.20 9.37
CA SER A 31 -2.04 -9.28 9.57
C SER A 31 -1.48 -9.82 8.24
N GLY A 32 -0.15 -9.87 8.13
CA GLY A 32 0.57 -10.38 6.96
C GLY A 32 0.88 -9.31 5.89
N VAL A 33 0.13 -8.20 5.85
CA VAL A 33 0.37 -7.12 4.88
C VAL A 33 1.69 -6.43 5.19
N LYS A 34 2.51 -6.22 4.15
CA LYS A 34 3.77 -5.48 4.22
C LYS A 34 3.77 -4.34 3.21
N VAL A 35 4.46 -3.26 3.55
CA VAL A 35 4.69 -2.12 2.66
C VAL A 35 6.19 -1.87 2.59
N GLY A 36 6.70 -1.67 1.37
CA GLY A 36 8.09 -1.27 1.13
C GLY A 36 8.13 -0.08 0.17
N HIS A 37 9.14 0.77 0.29
CA HIS A 37 9.31 1.89 -0.64
C HIS A 37 10.79 2.12 -0.94
N VAL A 38 11.05 2.72 -2.10
CA VAL A 38 12.35 3.27 -2.47
C VAL A 38 12.11 4.68 -2.99
N THR A 39 12.75 5.66 -2.34
CA THR A 39 12.65 7.07 -2.73
C THR A 39 13.96 7.54 -3.33
N LEU A 40 13.90 8.14 -4.52
CA LEU A 40 15.01 8.77 -5.19
C LEU A 40 14.84 10.29 -5.12
N VAL A 41 15.66 10.91 -4.25
CA VAL A 41 15.68 12.37 -4.01
C VAL A 41 17.08 12.89 -4.37
N ARG A 42 17.31 13.15 -5.65
CA ARG A 42 18.63 13.56 -6.19
C ARG A 42 18.47 14.77 -7.10
N GLY A 43 18.28 15.95 -6.51
CA GLY A 43 18.12 17.21 -7.25
C GLY A 43 16.86 17.21 -8.11
N ALA A 44 17.02 17.23 -9.44
CA ALA A 44 15.90 17.17 -10.38
C ALA A 44 15.19 15.81 -10.42
N ILE A 45 15.81 14.75 -9.88
CA ILE A 45 15.20 13.42 -9.78
C ILE A 45 14.45 13.34 -8.45
N GLN A 46 13.12 13.35 -8.52
CA GLN A 46 12.20 13.25 -7.39
C GLN A 46 11.13 12.20 -7.70
N THR A 47 11.50 10.93 -7.56
CA THR A 47 10.65 9.78 -7.93
C THR A 47 10.85 8.63 -6.96
N GLY A 48 10.11 7.54 -7.13
CA GLY A 48 10.24 6.37 -6.29
C GLY A 48 9.30 5.26 -6.71
N VAL A 49 9.28 4.20 -5.91
CA VAL A 49 8.29 3.14 -5.99
C VAL A 49 7.83 2.78 -4.59
N THR A 50 6.56 2.46 -4.44
CA THR A 50 5.99 1.87 -3.23
C THR A 50 5.38 0.54 -3.63
N VAL A 51 5.59 -0.48 -2.81
CA VAL A 51 5.05 -1.82 -3.03
C VAL A 51 4.19 -2.21 -1.84
N VAL A 52 3.00 -2.73 -2.12
CA VAL A 52 2.14 -3.37 -1.12
C VAL A 52 2.14 -4.87 -1.38
N TYR A 53 2.50 -5.64 -0.35
CA TYR A 53 2.59 -7.09 -0.39
C TYR A 53 1.48 -7.68 0.52
N PRO A 54 0.47 -8.38 -0.04
CA PRO A 54 -0.72 -8.77 0.72
C PRO A 54 -0.51 -9.76 1.88
N HIS A 55 0.40 -10.72 1.78
CA HIS A 55 0.78 -11.67 2.85
C HIS A 55 2.18 -12.24 2.59
N ALA A 56 2.75 -13.03 3.48
CA ALA A 56 4.16 -13.43 3.38
C ALA A 56 4.47 -14.58 2.38
N ASP A 57 3.45 -15.22 1.82
CA ASP A 57 3.60 -16.41 0.97
C ASP A 57 3.75 -16.05 -0.52
N ASP A 58 3.95 -17.08 -1.35
CA ASP A 58 3.94 -16.94 -2.80
C ASP A 58 2.53 -16.54 -3.28
N LEU A 59 2.38 -15.31 -3.77
CA LEU A 59 1.11 -14.74 -4.24
C LEU A 59 0.57 -15.43 -5.50
N PHE A 60 1.42 -16.04 -6.31
CA PHE A 60 0.97 -16.75 -7.50
C PHE A 60 0.28 -18.05 -7.10
N LEU A 61 0.81 -18.74 -6.09
CA LEU A 61 0.23 -19.98 -5.57
C LEU A 61 -0.92 -19.72 -4.59
N ASN A 62 -0.80 -18.69 -3.75
CA ASN A 62 -1.75 -18.33 -2.72
C ASN A 62 -2.32 -16.94 -3.04
N LYS A 63 -3.32 -16.92 -3.93
CA LYS A 63 -3.91 -15.67 -4.44
C LYS A 63 -4.82 -15.02 -3.40
N VAL A 64 -4.97 -13.70 -3.50
CA VAL A 64 -5.85 -12.92 -2.61
C VAL A 64 -7.07 -12.44 -3.38
N ALA A 65 -8.26 -12.62 -2.82
CA ALA A 65 -9.49 -12.07 -3.38
C ALA A 65 -9.44 -10.54 -3.43
N ALA A 66 -9.84 -9.95 -4.55
CA ALA A 66 -9.72 -8.52 -4.78
C ALA A 66 -10.82 -7.98 -5.70
N GLY A 67 -11.07 -6.68 -5.60
CA GLY A 67 -12.00 -5.95 -6.46
C GLY A 67 -11.41 -4.62 -6.89
N VAL A 68 -11.93 -4.07 -7.99
CA VAL A 68 -11.52 -2.76 -8.52
C VAL A 68 -12.75 -1.95 -8.90
N SER A 69 -12.67 -0.63 -8.70
CA SER A 69 -13.62 0.33 -9.25
C SER A 69 -12.86 1.53 -9.78
N VAL A 70 -13.23 2.01 -10.96
CA VAL A 70 -12.61 3.16 -11.63
C VAL A 70 -13.58 4.34 -11.55
N LEU A 71 -13.31 5.27 -10.63
CA LEU A 71 -14.10 6.51 -10.52
C LEU A 71 -13.83 7.45 -11.71
N ASN A 72 -12.55 7.60 -12.08
CA ASN A 72 -12.11 8.34 -13.26
C ASN A 72 -10.92 7.63 -13.91
N GLY A 73 -10.99 7.43 -15.23
CA GLY A 73 -10.02 6.64 -15.99
C GLY A 73 -8.74 7.38 -16.41
N PHE A 74 -8.43 8.56 -15.88
CA PHE A 74 -7.25 9.33 -16.28
C PHE A 74 -5.93 8.80 -15.68
N GLY A 75 -5.80 7.49 -15.52
CA GLY A 75 -4.60 6.79 -15.04
C GLY A 75 -3.94 5.93 -16.12
N LYS A 76 -2.84 5.26 -15.78
CA LYS A 76 -2.24 4.20 -16.60
C LYS A 76 -1.90 3.04 -15.67
N SER A 77 -2.84 2.12 -15.53
CA SER A 77 -2.74 0.97 -14.63
C SER A 77 -2.45 -0.30 -15.41
N MET A 78 -1.79 -1.25 -14.76
CA MET A 78 -1.53 -2.58 -15.30
C MET A 78 -2.25 -3.65 -14.46
N GLY A 79 -2.68 -4.74 -15.08
CA GLY A 79 -3.30 -5.89 -14.39
C GLY A 79 -4.79 -5.77 -14.06
N LEU A 80 -5.44 -4.62 -14.31
CA LEU A 80 -6.85 -4.41 -13.92
C LEU A 80 -7.83 -5.33 -14.65
N VAL A 81 -7.59 -5.62 -15.94
CA VAL A 81 -8.46 -6.50 -16.72
C VAL A 81 -8.50 -7.91 -16.11
N GLN A 82 -7.35 -8.44 -15.73
CA GLN A 82 -7.25 -9.76 -15.10
C GLN A 82 -7.93 -9.76 -13.72
N LEU A 83 -7.70 -8.72 -12.92
CA LEU A 83 -8.35 -8.62 -11.62
C LEU A 83 -9.87 -8.56 -11.77
N GLN A 84 -10.38 -7.79 -12.73
CA GLN A 84 -11.81 -7.70 -12.99
C GLN A 84 -12.42 -9.03 -13.45
N GLU A 85 -11.69 -9.81 -14.24
CA GLU A 85 -12.15 -11.11 -14.73
C GLU A 85 -12.09 -12.21 -13.65
N LEU A 86 -10.98 -12.28 -12.90
CA LEU A 86 -10.71 -13.41 -12.00
C LEU A 86 -11.00 -13.09 -10.52
N GLY A 87 -11.16 -11.81 -10.17
CA GLY A 87 -11.41 -11.38 -8.79
C GLY A 87 -10.25 -11.63 -7.84
N VAL A 88 -9.02 -11.73 -8.34
CA VAL A 88 -7.84 -12.08 -7.54
C VAL A 88 -6.59 -11.28 -7.91
N ILE A 89 -5.72 -11.13 -6.92
CA ILE A 89 -4.35 -10.61 -7.05
C ILE A 89 -3.38 -11.77 -6.91
N GLU A 90 -2.41 -11.83 -7.83
CA GLU A 90 -1.37 -12.87 -7.87
C GLU A 90 0.06 -12.30 -7.92
N THR A 91 0.23 -10.99 -7.83
CA THR A 91 1.52 -10.31 -7.82
C THR A 91 1.54 -9.16 -6.80
N PRO A 92 2.73 -8.74 -6.32
CA PRO A 92 2.84 -7.56 -5.46
C PRO A 92 2.38 -6.31 -6.21
N TRP A 93 1.68 -5.42 -5.53
CA TRP A 93 1.18 -4.18 -6.12
C TRP A 93 2.25 -3.10 -6.10
N ARG A 94 2.38 -2.35 -7.20
CA ARG A 94 3.35 -1.27 -7.41
C ARG A 94 2.63 0.02 -7.81
#